data_AF-A0A1L9RUS9-F1
#
_entry.id   AF-A0A1L9RUS9-F1
#
_cell.length_a   1.000
_cell.length_b   1.000
_cell.length_c   1.000
_cell.angle_alpha   90.00
_cell.angle_beta   90.00
_cell.angle_gamma   90.00
#
_symmetry.space_group_name_H-M   'P 1'
#
loop_
_entity.id
_entity.type
_entity.pdbx_description
1 polymer ?
#
loop_
_entity_poly.entity_id
_entity_poly.type
_entity_poly.pdbx_seq_one_letter_code
_entity_poly.pdbx_strand_id
1 'polypeptide(L)'
;MGGRRLFHDVTSKPIKSRKGVASSKEHKEEKPGRAEDPSTFLSIESNEQKIGAYLGYDDASELRKLAVSWPVLKAYGKYEAISKGLSRRLAFRLIQGNEEMFTKVNADEKWPLAQSTEPKKDSARHLAALLLTLEDDLKIYRSDPKVNGNKTKKYRDSFKASYPDLPLPAKSPKAIPPNLGPLLELGESRLESINRCWSILKYMKYTKQLGSWEARFANGVHQGVSIDASHIPGWMQPQATETPAIEPPPDVAAADRLQPIELKICWKRSSAFPGSEELSEVLEKAEDKGIFIPSGSVIFQNDPRLFYSIFSFKDEVRRMYNCQEIGMDVRNLRLSYHSKSTGEKMEANMLIDPWNQTKDAFINPDHCDFSINVVFESLDDPDSTIYESSDPPPAVRSFLNTKNTDVTLNIEAISARASHAIPTSPEQTGAASLKEYLDGNGAKLPNEIGAPPEPKAFDKREESLRYYSGYDVQSEEGKRGFQRMILAECSRNAQAARLKLDKLPKDLDQEQQIAITAAQATMRKEAIDGEGCLDNVR
;
A
#
# COMPACT_ATOMS: atom_id res chain seq x y z
N MET A 1 -30.80 -42.02 -57.58
CA MET A 1 -31.64 -41.00 -56.93
C MET A 1 -30.80 -40.26 -55.90
N GLY A 2 -30.22 -39.12 -56.28
CA GLY A 2 -29.34 -38.32 -55.44
C GLY A 2 -30.10 -37.15 -54.80
N GLY A 3 -30.24 -37.17 -53.48
CA GLY A 3 -30.85 -36.08 -52.71
C GLY A 3 -29.79 -35.18 -52.10
N ARG A 4 -29.63 -33.97 -52.66
CA ARG A 4 -28.82 -32.87 -52.11
C ARG A 4 -29.38 -32.43 -50.75
N ARG A 5 -28.56 -32.45 -49.70
CA ARG A 5 -28.80 -31.66 -48.47
C ARG A 5 -28.08 -30.33 -48.60
N LEU A 6 -28.86 -29.25 -48.59
CA LEU A 6 -28.40 -27.87 -48.49
C LEU A 6 -27.99 -27.62 -47.03
N PHE A 7 -26.70 -27.42 -46.79
CA PHE A 7 -26.20 -26.81 -45.56
C PHE A 7 -26.32 -25.29 -45.71
N HIS A 8 -27.12 -24.66 -44.85
CA HIS A 8 -27.11 -23.21 -44.68
C HIS A 8 -25.90 -22.83 -43.82
N ASP A 9 -24.94 -22.19 -44.47
CA ASP A 9 -23.76 -21.60 -43.86
C ASP A 9 -24.16 -20.31 -43.12
N VAL A 10 -24.19 -20.35 -41.78
CA VAL A 10 -24.44 -19.19 -40.94
C VAL A 10 -23.10 -18.50 -40.70
N THR A 11 -22.72 -17.61 -41.59
CA THR A 11 -21.54 -16.75 -41.41
C THR A 11 -21.79 -15.79 -40.24
N SER A 12 -21.24 -16.11 -39.07
CA SER A 12 -21.20 -15.20 -37.91
C SER A 12 -20.32 -14.00 -38.23
N LYS A 13 -20.94 -12.81 -38.36
CA LYS A 13 -20.20 -11.56 -38.50
C LYS A 13 -19.39 -11.28 -37.22
N PRO A 14 -18.09 -10.96 -37.30
CA PRO A 14 -17.29 -10.62 -36.14
C PRO A 14 -17.83 -9.34 -35.48
N ILE A 15 -18.19 -9.46 -34.20
CA ILE A 15 -18.54 -8.34 -33.33
C ILE A 15 -17.28 -7.49 -33.17
N LYS A 16 -17.25 -6.32 -33.82
CA LYS A 16 -16.18 -5.33 -33.64
C LYS A 16 -16.18 -4.88 -32.19
N SER A 17 -15.19 -5.31 -31.42
CA SER A 17 -14.91 -4.76 -30.08
C SER A 17 -14.54 -3.29 -30.24
N ARG A 18 -15.45 -2.38 -29.86
CA ARG A 18 -15.13 -0.96 -29.74
C ARG A 18 -14.12 -0.82 -28.60
N LYS A 19 -12.84 -0.62 -28.92
CA LYS A 19 -11.85 -0.07 -27.99
C LYS A 19 -12.41 1.26 -27.49
N GLY A 20 -12.71 1.32 -26.20
CA GLY A 20 -13.17 2.53 -25.52
C GLY A 20 -12.10 3.60 -25.64
N VAL A 21 -12.40 4.65 -26.40
CA VAL A 21 -11.68 5.92 -26.31
C VAL A 21 -12.01 6.47 -24.93
N ALA A 22 -11.04 6.41 -24.01
CA ALA A 22 -11.12 7.08 -22.72
C ALA A 22 -11.16 8.59 -22.98
N SER A 23 -12.37 9.11 -23.15
CA SER A 23 -12.61 10.55 -23.06
C SER A 23 -12.32 10.93 -21.61
N SER A 24 -11.22 11.65 -21.40
CA SER A 24 -10.90 12.38 -20.19
C SER A 24 -11.94 13.47 -19.97
N LYS A 25 -13.18 13.07 -19.66
CA LYS A 25 -14.16 13.97 -19.08
C LYS A 25 -13.69 14.27 -17.69
N GLU A 26 -13.46 15.55 -17.41
CA GLU A 26 -13.31 16.06 -16.05
C GLU A 26 -14.29 15.32 -15.14
N HIS A 27 -13.76 14.66 -14.12
CA HIS A 27 -14.56 14.01 -13.09
C HIS A 27 -15.36 15.13 -12.42
N LYS A 28 -16.62 15.31 -12.82
CA LYS A 28 -17.55 16.17 -12.10
C LYS A 28 -17.55 15.68 -10.66
N GLU A 29 -17.20 16.58 -9.76
CA GLU A 29 -17.23 16.36 -8.32
C GLU A 29 -18.60 15.77 -7.95
N GLU A 30 -18.59 14.51 -7.53
CA GLU A 30 -19.81 13.80 -7.16
C GLU A 30 -20.26 14.30 -5.77
N LYS A 31 -21.54 14.63 -5.64
CA LYS A 31 -22.14 15.14 -4.39
C LYS A 31 -23.42 14.37 -4.06
N PRO A 32 -23.82 14.30 -2.78
CA PRO A 32 -25.12 13.77 -2.41
C PRO A 32 -26.26 14.42 -3.20
N GLY A 33 -27.30 13.65 -3.49
CA GLY A 33 -28.52 14.10 -4.14
C GLY A 33 -29.29 15.08 -3.25
N ARG A 34 -29.74 16.17 -3.88
CA ARG A 34 -30.55 17.21 -3.25
C ARG A 34 -32.02 16.83 -3.30
N ALA A 35 -32.70 16.89 -2.16
CA ALA A 35 -34.09 16.46 -2.07
C ALA A 35 -35.02 17.29 -2.98
N GLU A 36 -34.77 18.59 -3.09
CA GLU A 36 -35.52 19.56 -3.91
C GLU A 36 -35.35 19.30 -5.41
N ASP A 37 -34.25 18.65 -5.80
CA ASP A 37 -33.96 18.28 -7.18
C ASP A 37 -33.55 16.82 -7.32
N PRO A 38 -34.54 15.90 -7.41
CA PRO A 38 -34.28 14.47 -7.55
C PRO A 38 -33.50 14.05 -8.81
N SER A 39 -33.24 14.97 -9.73
CA SER A 39 -32.38 14.71 -10.89
C SER A 39 -30.89 14.65 -10.53
N THR A 40 -30.51 15.18 -9.37
CA THR A 40 -29.12 15.25 -8.89
C THR A 40 -28.61 13.93 -8.27
N PHE A 41 -29.51 13.03 -7.87
CA PHE A 41 -29.14 11.74 -7.31
C PHE A 41 -28.31 10.91 -8.30
N LEU A 42 -27.43 10.06 -7.78
CA LEU A 42 -26.60 9.18 -8.61
C LEU A 42 -27.44 8.28 -9.51
N SER A 43 -27.02 8.17 -10.77
CA SER A 43 -27.57 7.23 -11.76
C SER A 43 -26.44 6.31 -12.21
N ILE A 44 -26.25 5.23 -11.46
CA ILE A 44 -25.08 4.34 -11.55
C ILE A 44 -25.50 2.92 -11.92
N GLU A 45 -26.68 2.75 -12.52
CA GLU A 45 -27.36 1.44 -12.59
C GLU A 45 -26.66 0.45 -13.53
N SER A 46 -25.73 0.93 -14.36
CA SER A 46 -24.89 0.13 -15.24
C SER A 46 -23.56 -0.30 -14.62
N ASN A 47 -23.12 0.30 -13.51
CA ASN A 47 -21.85 0.01 -12.87
C ASN A 47 -22.07 -0.75 -11.55
N GLU A 48 -21.86 -2.06 -11.60
CA GLU A 48 -22.08 -2.96 -10.47
C GLU A 48 -21.20 -2.65 -9.25
N GLN A 49 -19.90 -2.42 -9.46
CA GLN A 49 -18.96 -2.08 -8.36
C GLN A 49 -19.35 -0.76 -7.69
N LYS A 50 -19.77 0.24 -8.48
CA LYS A 50 -20.20 1.53 -7.95
C LYS A 50 -21.51 1.45 -7.15
N ILE A 51 -22.46 0.60 -7.57
CA ILE A 51 -23.68 0.33 -6.78
C ILE A 51 -23.30 -0.42 -5.49
N GLY A 52 -22.38 -1.38 -5.56
CA GLY A 52 -21.85 -2.08 -4.40
C GLY A 52 -21.26 -1.11 -3.37
N ALA A 53 -20.35 -0.23 -3.80
CA ALA A 53 -19.75 0.79 -2.95
C ALA A 53 -20.81 1.74 -2.36
N TYR A 54 -21.77 2.19 -3.17
CA TYR A 54 -22.83 3.09 -2.73
C TYR A 54 -23.75 2.46 -1.66
N LEU A 55 -23.79 1.12 -1.58
CA LEU A 55 -24.48 0.35 -0.54
C LEU A 55 -23.58 -0.04 0.64
N GLY A 56 -22.29 0.37 0.63
CA GLY A 56 -21.32 0.07 1.68
C GLY A 56 -20.73 -1.32 1.61
N TYR A 57 -20.60 -1.91 0.41
CA TYR A 57 -19.90 -3.18 0.21
C TYR A 57 -18.49 -2.97 -0.34
N ASP A 58 -17.57 -3.84 0.07
CA ASP A 58 -16.20 -3.93 -0.46
C ASP A 58 -16.06 -5.00 -1.55
N ASP A 59 -17.08 -5.83 -1.75
CA ASP A 59 -17.13 -6.87 -2.77
C ASP A 59 -18.47 -6.88 -3.52
N ALA A 60 -18.41 -6.86 -4.86
CA ALA A 60 -19.61 -6.82 -5.71
C ALA A 60 -20.50 -8.07 -5.61
N SER A 61 -19.97 -9.20 -5.14
CA SER A 61 -20.76 -10.40 -4.87
C SER A 61 -21.79 -10.17 -3.78
N GLU A 62 -21.55 -9.29 -2.79
CA GLU A 62 -22.55 -8.97 -1.76
C GLU A 62 -23.80 -8.29 -2.36
N LEU A 63 -23.62 -7.39 -3.33
CA LEU A 63 -24.74 -6.83 -4.09
C LEU A 63 -25.51 -7.92 -4.85
N ARG A 64 -24.82 -8.88 -5.47
CA ARG A 64 -25.48 -9.99 -6.19
C ARG A 64 -26.29 -10.87 -5.23
N LYS A 65 -25.73 -11.21 -4.06
CA LYS A 65 -26.40 -11.98 -3.01
C LYS A 65 -27.61 -11.22 -2.48
N LEU A 66 -27.48 -9.90 -2.24
CA LEU A 66 -28.56 -9.03 -1.81
C LEU A 66 -29.69 -9.00 -2.86
N ALA A 67 -29.36 -8.86 -4.15
CA ALA A 67 -30.34 -8.77 -5.22
C ALA A 67 -31.24 -10.02 -5.33
N VAL A 68 -30.73 -11.19 -4.93
CA VAL A 68 -31.49 -12.45 -4.91
C VAL A 68 -32.06 -12.82 -3.53
N SER A 69 -32.04 -11.87 -2.59
CA SER A 69 -32.64 -12.00 -1.26
C SER A 69 -34.14 -11.65 -1.27
N TRP A 70 -34.86 -12.05 -0.21
CA TRP A 70 -36.31 -11.91 -0.16
C TRP A 70 -36.86 -10.48 -0.29
N PRO A 71 -36.28 -9.44 0.34
CA PRO A 71 -36.80 -8.07 0.23
C PRO A 71 -36.79 -7.62 -1.23
N VAL A 72 -35.69 -7.89 -1.93
CA VAL A 72 -35.49 -7.43 -3.29
C VAL A 72 -36.34 -8.24 -4.27
N LEU A 73 -36.39 -9.56 -4.14
CA LEU A 73 -37.25 -10.40 -5.00
C LEU A 73 -38.74 -10.06 -4.84
N LYS A 74 -39.20 -9.83 -3.61
CA LYS A 74 -40.56 -9.37 -3.31
C LYS A 74 -40.86 -8.04 -4.00
N ALA A 75 -39.96 -7.07 -3.90
CA ALA A 75 -40.14 -5.75 -4.47
C ALA A 75 -40.03 -5.75 -6.01
N TYR A 76 -39.12 -6.54 -6.57
CA TYR A 76 -38.84 -6.55 -8.01
C TYR A 76 -40.03 -7.02 -8.85
N GLY A 77 -40.78 -8.03 -8.40
CA GLY A 77 -41.99 -8.47 -9.12
C GLY A 77 -43.02 -7.35 -9.29
N LYS A 78 -43.24 -6.54 -8.24
CA LYS A 78 -44.10 -5.35 -8.31
C LYS A 78 -43.48 -4.24 -9.15
N TYR A 79 -42.17 -4.02 -8.99
CA TYR A 79 -41.44 -3.00 -9.74
C TYR A 79 -41.55 -3.23 -11.24
N GLU A 80 -41.33 -4.46 -11.72
CA GLU A 80 -41.33 -4.77 -13.15
C GLU A 80 -42.65 -4.35 -13.80
N ALA A 81 -43.78 -4.68 -13.18
CA ALA A 81 -45.13 -4.36 -13.66
C ALA A 81 -45.35 -2.86 -13.88
N ILE A 82 -44.71 -2.00 -13.08
CA ILE A 82 -44.86 -0.54 -13.15
C ILE A 82 -43.66 0.16 -13.82
N SER A 83 -42.60 -0.57 -14.19
CA SER A 83 -41.30 0.03 -14.53
C SER A 83 -41.22 0.71 -15.90
N LYS A 84 -42.25 0.59 -16.76
CA LYS A 84 -42.24 1.10 -18.13
C LYS A 84 -42.44 2.62 -18.15
N GLY A 85 -41.43 3.37 -18.62
CA GLY A 85 -41.49 4.84 -18.69
C GLY A 85 -41.47 5.55 -17.33
N LEU A 86 -41.11 4.82 -16.27
CA LEU A 86 -41.14 5.30 -14.89
C LEU A 86 -39.92 6.19 -14.59
N SER A 87 -40.17 7.36 -14.00
CA SER A 87 -39.12 8.27 -13.52
C SER A 87 -39.16 8.33 -12.00
N ARG A 88 -38.00 8.15 -11.34
CA ARG A 88 -37.88 8.30 -9.89
C ARG A 88 -38.23 9.71 -9.40
N ARG A 89 -38.10 10.73 -10.25
CA ARG A 89 -38.27 12.15 -9.89
C ARG A 89 -39.65 12.43 -9.29
N LEU A 90 -40.70 11.84 -9.86
CA LEU A 90 -42.06 12.06 -9.36
C LEU A 90 -42.29 11.31 -8.04
N ALA A 91 -41.84 10.07 -7.92
CA ALA A 91 -41.93 9.31 -6.68
C ALA A 91 -41.17 9.97 -5.52
N PHE A 92 -39.97 10.50 -5.78
CA PHE A 92 -39.18 11.17 -4.75
C PHE A 92 -39.84 12.45 -4.25
N ARG A 93 -40.43 13.24 -5.15
CA ARG A 93 -41.22 14.42 -4.77
C ARG A 93 -42.45 14.06 -3.95
N LEU A 94 -43.12 12.96 -4.28
CA LEU A 94 -44.27 12.46 -3.51
C LEU A 94 -43.86 12.08 -2.09
N ILE A 95 -42.75 11.34 -1.93
CA ILE A 95 -42.19 10.98 -0.62
C ILE A 95 -41.80 12.23 0.16
N GLN A 96 -41.06 13.15 -0.46
CA GLN A 96 -40.64 14.40 0.19
C GLN A 96 -41.83 15.25 0.66
N GLY A 97 -42.92 15.28 -0.12
CA GLY A 97 -44.10 16.07 0.20
C GLY A 97 -44.99 15.45 1.28
N ASN A 98 -45.12 14.12 1.32
CA ASN A 98 -45.94 13.41 2.31
C ASN A 98 -45.59 11.91 2.37
N GLU A 99 -44.51 11.55 3.06
CA GLU A 99 -44.04 10.16 3.19
C GLU A 99 -45.11 9.24 3.81
N GLU A 100 -45.82 9.71 4.84
CA GLU A 100 -46.84 8.95 5.57
C GLU A 100 -47.98 8.45 4.67
N MET A 101 -48.32 9.19 3.61
CA MET A 101 -49.35 8.78 2.65
C MET A 101 -49.02 7.48 1.90
N PHE A 102 -47.75 7.11 1.83
CA PHE A 102 -47.21 5.98 1.07
C PHE A 102 -46.67 4.85 1.96
N THR A 103 -46.39 5.13 3.23
CA THR A 103 -45.84 4.17 4.19
C THR A 103 -46.88 3.11 4.59
N LYS A 104 -46.50 1.83 4.49
CA LYS A 104 -47.34 0.66 4.87
C LYS A 104 -48.71 0.61 4.16
N VAL A 105 -48.78 1.15 2.94
CA VAL A 105 -50.00 1.17 2.12
C VAL A 105 -49.98 0.07 1.07
N ASN A 106 -51.12 -0.58 0.85
CA ASN A 106 -51.32 -1.42 -0.34
C ASN A 106 -51.64 -0.52 -1.55
N ALA A 107 -50.63 -0.23 -2.38
CA ALA A 107 -50.77 0.65 -3.53
C ALA A 107 -51.77 0.12 -4.58
N ASP A 108 -51.90 -1.20 -4.71
CA ASP A 108 -52.80 -1.85 -5.67
C ASP A 108 -54.27 -1.58 -5.33
N GLU A 109 -54.60 -1.50 -4.04
CA GLU A 109 -55.94 -1.17 -3.54
C GLU A 109 -56.21 0.34 -3.53
N LYS A 110 -55.23 1.14 -3.08
CA LYS A 110 -55.41 2.59 -2.91
C LYS A 110 -55.39 3.35 -4.24
N TRP A 111 -54.60 2.89 -5.21
CA TRP A 111 -54.45 3.51 -6.52
C TRP A 111 -54.49 2.45 -7.63
N PRO A 112 -55.65 1.84 -7.90
CA PRO A 112 -55.77 0.74 -8.85
C PRO A 112 -55.41 1.21 -10.27
N LEU A 113 -54.29 0.70 -10.81
CA LEU A 113 -53.75 1.12 -12.11
C LEU A 113 -54.72 0.87 -13.27
N ALA A 114 -55.54 -0.19 -13.19
CA ALA A 114 -56.52 -0.54 -14.22
C ALA A 114 -57.64 0.50 -14.37
N GLN A 115 -57.91 1.30 -13.33
CA GLN A 115 -58.96 2.32 -13.31
C GLN A 115 -58.39 3.75 -13.36
N SER A 116 -57.07 3.87 -13.56
CA SER A 116 -56.38 5.14 -13.49
C SER A 116 -56.66 6.02 -14.70
N THR A 117 -57.11 7.25 -14.45
CA THR A 117 -57.15 8.32 -15.45
C THR A 117 -55.79 9.00 -15.64
N GLU A 118 -54.85 8.80 -14.70
CA GLU A 118 -53.50 9.38 -14.70
C GLU A 118 -52.41 8.32 -14.47
N PRO A 119 -52.22 7.35 -15.38
CA PRO A 119 -51.43 6.14 -15.14
C PRO A 119 -49.98 6.42 -14.77
N LYS A 120 -49.40 7.52 -15.28
CA LYS A 120 -48.03 7.95 -14.92
C LYS A 120 -47.92 8.41 -13.47
N LYS A 121 -48.93 9.13 -12.96
CA LYS A 121 -48.95 9.60 -11.56
C LYS A 121 -49.20 8.42 -10.62
N ASP A 122 -50.13 7.54 -10.95
CA ASP A 122 -50.40 6.37 -10.12
C ASP A 122 -49.23 5.39 -10.11
N SER A 123 -48.54 5.19 -11.24
CA SER A 123 -47.29 4.40 -11.26
C SER A 123 -46.21 5.02 -10.36
N ALA A 124 -46.13 6.35 -10.25
CA ALA A 124 -45.21 7.00 -9.33
C ALA A 124 -45.63 6.87 -7.86
N ARG A 125 -46.94 6.87 -7.55
CA ARG A 125 -47.46 6.58 -6.20
C ARG A 125 -47.15 5.14 -5.80
N HIS A 126 -47.33 4.20 -6.72
CA HIS A 126 -46.93 2.80 -6.55
C HIS A 126 -45.43 2.67 -6.29
N LEU A 127 -44.60 3.37 -7.08
CA LEU A 127 -43.15 3.37 -6.86
C LEU A 127 -42.78 3.94 -5.49
N ALA A 128 -43.41 5.04 -5.08
CA ALA A 128 -43.15 5.65 -3.77
C ALA A 128 -43.43 4.66 -2.62
N ALA A 129 -44.62 4.05 -2.62
CA ALA A 129 -45.00 3.04 -1.63
C ALA A 129 -44.08 1.80 -1.68
N LEU A 130 -43.69 1.37 -2.87
CA LEU A 130 -42.80 0.22 -3.07
C LEU A 130 -41.40 0.47 -2.51
N LEU A 131 -40.82 1.65 -2.75
CA LEU A 131 -39.48 1.97 -2.28
C LEU A 131 -39.42 2.08 -0.74
N LEU A 132 -40.42 2.69 -0.12
CA LEU A 132 -40.55 2.74 1.34
C LEU A 132 -40.74 1.35 1.94
N THR A 133 -41.55 0.50 1.30
CA THR A 133 -41.73 -0.90 1.72
C THR A 133 -40.43 -1.70 1.59
N LEU A 134 -39.67 -1.50 0.51
CA LEU A 134 -38.39 -2.17 0.30
C LEU A 134 -37.37 -1.75 1.36
N GLU A 135 -37.32 -0.46 1.69
CA GLU A 135 -36.46 0.04 2.76
C GLU A 135 -36.78 -0.60 4.10
N ASP A 136 -38.06 -0.66 4.50
CA ASP A 136 -38.51 -1.32 5.71
C ASP A 136 -38.18 -2.82 5.70
N ASP A 137 -38.41 -3.50 4.59
CA ASP A 137 -38.10 -4.92 4.42
C ASP A 137 -36.59 -5.18 4.55
N LEU A 138 -35.73 -4.28 4.05
CA LEU A 138 -34.27 -4.36 4.20
C LEU A 138 -33.81 -4.08 5.65
N LYS A 139 -34.48 -3.17 6.37
CA LYS A 139 -34.25 -2.98 7.81
C LYS A 139 -34.62 -4.23 8.61
N ILE A 140 -35.74 -4.87 8.28
CA ILE A 140 -36.16 -6.16 8.89
C ILE A 140 -35.15 -7.26 8.53
N TYR A 141 -34.70 -7.31 7.28
CA TYR A 141 -33.70 -8.28 6.83
C TYR A 141 -32.43 -8.22 7.68
N ARG A 142 -32.00 -7.02 8.10
CA ARG A 142 -30.86 -6.81 8.98
C ARG A 142 -31.05 -7.40 10.38
N SER A 143 -32.27 -7.35 10.92
CA SER A 143 -32.54 -7.66 12.33
C SER A 143 -32.89 -9.13 12.61
N ASP A 144 -33.34 -9.92 11.63
CA ASP A 144 -33.83 -11.30 11.88
C ASP A 144 -33.32 -12.37 10.88
N PRO A 145 -32.09 -12.88 11.09
CA PRO A 145 -31.50 -13.89 10.21
C PRO A 145 -32.27 -15.22 10.13
N LYS A 146 -33.02 -15.60 11.17
CA LYS A 146 -33.74 -16.88 11.22
C LYS A 146 -35.00 -16.83 10.36
N VAL A 147 -35.79 -15.75 10.48
CA VAL A 147 -37.01 -15.58 9.68
C VAL A 147 -36.70 -15.34 8.19
N ASN A 148 -35.52 -14.80 7.89
CA ASN A 148 -35.07 -14.57 6.52
C ASN A 148 -35.01 -15.85 5.66
N GLY A 149 -34.71 -17.02 6.24
CA GLY A 149 -34.66 -18.28 5.51
C GLY A 149 -36.01 -18.66 4.88
N ASN A 150 -37.07 -18.62 5.69
CA ASN A 150 -38.43 -18.97 5.25
C ASN A 150 -38.98 -17.97 4.22
N LYS A 151 -38.79 -16.66 4.47
CA LYS A 151 -39.19 -15.61 3.51
C LYS A 151 -38.42 -15.76 2.20
N THR A 152 -37.11 -15.98 2.27
CA THR A 152 -36.28 -16.17 1.06
C THR A 152 -36.72 -17.36 0.24
N LYS A 153 -37.02 -18.50 0.86
CA LYS A 153 -37.58 -19.65 0.14
C LYS A 153 -38.89 -19.26 -0.58
N LYS A 154 -39.87 -18.71 0.15
CA LYS A 154 -41.17 -18.29 -0.39
C LYS A 154 -41.05 -17.36 -1.60
N TYR A 155 -40.26 -16.30 -1.47
CA TYR A 155 -40.16 -15.30 -2.55
C TYR A 155 -39.27 -15.78 -3.72
N ARG A 156 -38.32 -16.68 -3.49
CA ARG A 156 -37.59 -17.36 -4.59
C ARG A 156 -38.50 -18.28 -5.39
N ASP A 157 -39.36 -19.05 -4.72
CA ASP A 157 -40.31 -19.95 -5.38
C ASP A 157 -41.33 -19.13 -6.21
N SER A 158 -41.86 -18.05 -5.64
CA SER A 158 -42.71 -17.10 -6.37
C SER A 158 -41.99 -16.45 -7.55
N PHE A 159 -40.72 -16.07 -7.39
CA PHE A 159 -39.95 -15.46 -8.48
C PHE A 159 -39.72 -16.46 -9.62
N LYS A 160 -39.34 -17.70 -9.32
CA LYS A 160 -39.15 -18.77 -10.32
C LYS A 160 -40.44 -19.07 -11.09
N ALA A 161 -41.60 -19.02 -10.42
CA ALA A 161 -42.89 -19.21 -11.07
C ALA A 161 -43.22 -18.08 -12.06
N SER A 162 -42.92 -16.82 -11.70
CA SER A 162 -43.15 -15.67 -12.57
C SER A 162 -42.11 -15.49 -13.68
N TYR A 163 -40.87 -15.96 -13.45
CA TYR A 163 -39.73 -15.76 -14.34
C TYR A 163 -38.94 -17.07 -14.54
N PRO A 164 -39.50 -18.06 -15.26
CA PRO A 164 -38.87 -19.36 -15.46
C PRO A 164 -37.56 -19.27 -16.27
N ASP A 165 -37.37 -18.20 -17.05
CA ASP A 165 -36.20 -17.90 -17.87
C ASP A 165 -35.05 -17.22 -17.11
N LEU A 166 -35.28 -16.82 -15.86
CA LEU A 166 -34.31 -16.10 -15.02
C LEU A 166 -33.80 -17.00 -13.89
N PRO A 167 -32.79 -17.86 -14.14
CA PRO A 167 -32.33 -18.83 -13.16
C PRO A 167 -31.76 -18.13 -11.91
N LEU A 168 -32.07 -18.70 -10.75
CA LEU A 168 -31.52 -18.30 -9.46
C LEU A 168 -30.56 -19.40 -8.97
N PRO A 169 -29.59 -19.08 -8.09
CA PRO A 169 -28.64 -20.08 -7.61
C PRO A 169 -29.36 -21.22 -6.88
N ALA A 170 -28.82 -22.44 -6.91
CA ALA A 170 -29.51 -23.60 -6.32
C ALA A 170 -29.77 -23.41 -4.81
N LYS A 171 -28.77 -22.87 -4.09
CA LYS A 171 -28.88 -22.49 -2.68
C LYS A 171 -29.09 -20.98 -2.58
N SER A 172 -29.86 -20.56 -1.58
CA SER A 172 -29.94 -19.13 -1.27
C SER A 172 -28.61 -18.68 -0.68
N PRO A 173 -27.93 -17.69 -1.29
CA PRO A 173 -26.78 -17.10 -0.63
C PRO A 173 -27.23 -16.35 0.64
N LYS A 174 -26.34 -16.27 1.62
CA LYS A 174 -26.47 -15.32 2.73
C LYS A 174 -25.91 -13.99 2.23
N ALA A 175 -26.67 -12.92 2.33
CA ALA A 175 -26.22 -11.58 1.95
C ALA A 175 -26.03 -10.75 3.21
N ILE A 176 -24.99 -9.92 3.23
CA ILE A 176 -24.83 -8.91 4.27
C ILE A 176 -25.87 -7.79 4.02
N PRO A 177 -26.60 -7.32 5.04
CA PRO A 177 -27.53 -6.20 4.88
C PRO A 177 -26.80 -4.93 4.42
N PRO A 178 -27.34 -4.15 3.47
CA PRO A 178 -26.67 -2.95 2.96
C PRO A 178 -26.69 -1.81 3.99
N ASN A 179 -25.76 -0.87 3.84
CA ASN A 179 -25.85 0.42 4.47
C ASN A 179 -26.73 1.35 3.62
N LEU A 180 -27.97 1.56 4.06
CA LEU A 180 -28.91 2.42 3.34
C LEU A 180 -28.73 3.91 3.68
N GLY A 181 -28.00 4.26 4.74
CA GLY A 181 -27.95 5.64 5.23
C GLY A 181 -29.34 6.16 5.69
N PRO A 182 -29.58 7.48 5.63
CA PRO A 182 -28.67 8.51 5.12
C PRO A 182 -27.41 8.65 5.98
N LEU A 183 -26.29 8.95 5.34
CA LEU A 183 -25.02 9.30 5.98
C LEU A 183 -25.03 10.81 6.27
N LEU A 184 -25.67 11.19 7.39
CA LEU A 184 -25.92 12.59 7.76
C LEU A 184 -24.63 13.38 7.92
N GLU A 185 -23.59 12.73 8.42
CA GLU A 185 -22.22 13.25 8.56
C GLU A 185 -21.56 13.58 7.22
N LEU A 186 -22.03 12.99 6.12
CA LEU A 186 -21.58 13.26 4.76
C LEU A 186 -22.55 14.18 3.97
N GLY A 187 -23.52 14.78 4.66
CA GLY A 187 -24.48 15.70 4.04
C GLY A 187 -25.59 15.02 3.22
N GLU A 188 -25.84 13.72 3.43
CA GLU A 188 -26.92 13.01 2.75
C GLU A 188 -28.32 13.42 3.25
N SER A 189 -29.28 13.50 2.33
CA SER A 189 -30.70 13.71 2.67
C SER A 189 -31.44 12.38 2.90
N ARG A 190 -32.62 12.42 3.54
CA ARG A 190 -33.51 11.24 3.73
C ARG A 190 -33.70 10.44 2.44
N LEU A 191 -33.81 11.10 1.29
CA LEU A 191 -34.06 10.47 -0.01
C LEU A 191 -32.86 9.67 -0.55
N GLU A 192 -31.65 9.79 0.01
CA GLU A 192 -30.49 8.97 -0.39
C GLU A 192 -30.72 7.48 -0.11
N SER A 193 -31.27 7.15 1.06
CA SER A 193 -31.67 5.78 1.40
C SER A 193 -32.72 5.20 0.44
N ILE A 194 -33.66 6.04 -0.01
CA ILE A 194 -34.66 5.70 -1.02
C ILE A 194 -34.00 5.52 -2.40
N ASN A 195 -32.98 6.33 -2.71
CA ASN A 195 -32.22 6.22 -3.95
C ASN A 195 -31.36 4.96 -4.02
N ARG A 196 -30.82 4.50 -2.89
CA ARG A 196 -30.17 3.17 -2.78
C ARG A 196 -31.16 2.05 -3.08
N CYS A 197 -32.37 2.10 -2.52
CA CYS A 197 -33.43 1.13 -2.83
C CYS A 197 -33.80 1.13 -4.34
N TRP A 198 -33.92 2.31 -4.94
CA TRP A 198 -34.14 2.47 -6.37
C TRP A 198 -33.01 1.85 -7.21
N SER A 199 -31.76 2.09 -6.81
CA SER A 199 -30.56 1.60 -7.51
C SER A 199 -30.49 0.07 -7.52
N ILE A 200 -30.88 -0.59 -6.43
CA ILE A 200 -30.97 -2.06 -6.35
C ILE A 200 -32.00 -2.61 -7.35
N LEU A 201 -33.22 -2.03 -7.40
CA LEU A 201 -34.26 -2.49 -8.34
C LEU A 201 -33.85 -2.27 -9.80
N LYS A 202 -33.20 -1.14 -10.08
CA LYS A 202 -32.67 -0.84 -11.40
C LYS A 202 -31.53 -1.75 -11.80
N TYR A 203 -30.64 -2.11 -10.87
CA TYR A 203 -29.57 -3.09 -11.10
C TYR A 203 -30.13 -4.42 -11.58
N MET A 204 -31.20 -4.92 -10.94
CA MET A 204 -31.88 -6.14 -11.39
C MET A 204 -32.47 -6.00 -12.80
N LYS A 205 -33.19 -4.90 -13.04
CA LYS A 205 -33.80 -4.63 -14.37
C LYS A 205 -32.74 -4.52 -15.45
N TYR A 206 -31.64 -3.84 -15.18
CA TYR A 206 -30.53 -3.68 -16.12
C TYR A 206 -29.84 -5.01 -16.40
N THR A 207 -29.62 -5.83 -15.37
CA THR A 207 -29.07 -7.18 -15.52
C THR A 207 -29.95 -8.07 -16.40
N LYS A 208 -31.29 -8.01 -16.22
CA LYS A 208 -32.24 -8.70 -17.10
C LYS A 208 -32.14 -8.19 -18.54
N GLN A 209 -32.14 -6.87 -18.74
CA GLN A 209 -32.10 -6.25 -20.08
C GLN A 209 -30.81 -6.52 -20.86
N LEU A 210 -29.68 -6.65 -20.16
CA LEU A 210 -28.40 -7.00 -20.78
C LEU A 210 -28.23 -8.48 -21.11
N GLY A 211 -29.16 -9.34 -20.67
CA GLY A 211 -28.98 -10.80 -20.78
C GLY A 211 -27.84 -11.34 -19.91
N SER A 212 -27.40 -10.59 -18.90
CA SER A 212 -26.30 -10.99 -17.98
C SER A 212 -26.80 -11.66 -16.70
N TRP A 213 -28.09 -12.00 -16.64
CA TRP A 213 -28.73 -12.60 -15.46
C TRP A 213 -28.05 -13.88 -15.00
N GLU A 214 -27.87 -14.84 -15.91
CA GLU A 214 -27.27 -16.14 -15.57
C GLU A 214 -25.82 -15.96 -15.09
N ALA A 215 -25.04 -15.16 -15.82
CA ALA A 215 -23.65 -14.86 -15.47
C ALA A 215 -23.53 -14.24 -14.07
N ARG A 216 -24.43 -13.32 -13.68
CA ARG A 216 -24.37 -12.65 -12.37
C ARG A 216 -24.99 -13.44 -11.22
N PHE A 217 -26.14 -14.08 -11.43
CA PHE A 217 -26.93 -14.65 -10.33
C PHE A 217 -26.89 -16.17 -10.28
N ALA A 218 -26.91 -16.87 -11.42
CA ALA A 218 -26.86 -18.33 -11.41
C ALA A 218 -25.42 -18.83 -11.14
N ASN A 219 -24.46 -18.26 -11.87
CA ASN A 219 -23.07 -18.72 -11.87
C ASN A 219 -22.14 -17.80 -11.06
N GLY A 220 -22.32 -16.48 -11.14
CA GLY A 220 -21.40 -15.49 -10.57
C GLY A 220 -21.79 -14.92 -9.19
N VAL A 221 -22.82 -15.46 -8.52
CA VAL A 221 -23.31 -14.86 -7.25
C VAL A 221 -22.28 -14.93 -6.12
N HIS A 222 -21.35 -15.88 -6.19
CA HIS A 222 -20.24 -16.05 -5.25
C HIS A 222 -18.89 -15.60 -5.81
N GLN A 223 -18.84 -15.14 -7.06
CA GLN A 223 -17.60 -14.67 -7.66
C GLN A 223 -17.26 -13.30 -7.08
N GLY A 224 -16.31 -13.30 -6.14
CA GLY A 224 -15.82 -12.09 -5.50
C GLY A 224 -15.16 -11.15 -6.50
N VAL A 225 -15.52 -9.88 -6.43
CA VAL A 225 -14.88 -8.80 -7.19
C VAL A 225 -14.71 -7.65 -6.23
N SER A 226 -13.48 -7.45 -5.77
CA SER A 226 -13.13 -6.33 -4.89
C SER A 226 -13.54 -5.01 -5.52
N ILE A 227 -14.08 -4.12 -4.70
CA ILE A 227 -14.50 -2.79 -5.10
C ILE A 227 -13.34 -1.84 -4.80
N ASP A 228 -12.76 -1.28 -5.86
CA ASP A 228 -11.68 -0.31 -5.73
C ASP A 228 -12.20 1.05 -5.20
N ALA A 229 -11.36 1.80 -4.49
CA ALA A 229 -11.71 3.11 -3.93
C ALA A 229 -12.26 4.08 -4.98
N SER A 230 -11.81 4.00 -6.24
CA SER A 230 -12.32 4.80 -7.36
C SER A 230 -13.82 4.58 -7.69
N HIS A 231 -14.40 3.46 -7.24
CA HIS A 231 -15.82 3.18 -7.42
C HIS A 231 -16.70 3.75 -6.30
N ILE A 232 -16.11 4.12 -5.16
CA ILE A 232 -16.83 4.75 -4.06
C ILE A 232 -17.25 6.16 -4.52
N PRO A 233 -18.53 6.56 -4.35
CA PRO A 233 -18.95 7.93 -4.65
C PRO A 233 -18.06 8.96 -3.98
N GLY A 234 -17.71 10.04 -4.68
CA GLY A 234 -16.67 10.99 -4.22
C GLY A 234 -16.87 11.52 -2.79
N TRP A 235 -18.11 11.78 -2.38
CA TRP A 235 -18.42 12.24 -1.02
C TRP A 235 -18.42 11.14 0.05
N MET A 236 -18.48 9.87 -0.37
CA MET A 236 -18.37 8.69 0.49
C MET A 236 -16.94 8.16 0.59
N GLN A 237 -16.04 8.65 -0.26
CA GLN A 237 -14.63 8.29 -0.15
C GLN A 237 -14.11 8.81 1.19
N PRO A 238 -13.26 8.02 1.89
CA PRO A 238 -12.48 8.56 2.99
C PRO A 238 -11.79 9.82 2.47
N GLN A 239 -12.07 10.98 3.08
CA GLN A 239 -11.31 12.17 2.74
C GLN A 239 -9.84 11.81 2.94
N ALA A 240 -9.04 11.93 1.88
CA ALA A 240 -7.60 11.78 1.97
C ALA A 240 -7.17 12.77 3.05
N THR A 241 -6.97 12.26 4.27
CA THR A 241 -6.47 13.06 5.36
C THR A 241 -5.08 13.38 4.89
N GLU A 242 -4.83 14.63 4.49
CA GLU A 242 -3.52 15.08 4.07
C GLU A 242 -2.56 14.64 5.18
N THR A 243 -1.82 13.56 4.93
CA THR A 243 -0.85 13.06 5.90
C THR A 243 0.06 14.23 6.17
N PRO A 244 0.13 14.75 7.42
CA PRO A 244 0.98 15.89 7.70
C PRO A 244 2.38 15.50 7.23
N ALA A 245 2.95 16.30 6.33
CA ALA A 245 4.28 16.06 5.81
C ALA A 245 5.21 15.86 7.00
N ILE A 246 5.89 14.72 7.04
CA ILE A 246 6.85 14.43 8.10
C ILE A 246 7.94 15.49 7.97
N GLU A 247 7.94 16.47 8.89
CA GLU A 247 8.96 17.52 8.85
C GLU A 247 10.34 16.88 9.04
N PRO A 248 11.33 17.23 8.19
CA PRO A 248 12.68 16.70 8.34
C PRO A 248 13.27 17.13 9.69
N PRO A 249 14.18 16.33 10.27
CA PRO A 249 14.89 16.70 11.50
C PRO A 249 15.49 18.11 11.41
N PRO A 250 15.59 18.89 12.51
CA PRO A 250 16.04 20.28 12.46
C PRO A 250 17.37 20.49 11.71
N ASP A 251 18.32 19.57 11.86
CA ASP A 251 19.62 19.61 11.17
C ASP A 251 19.47 19.38 9.65
N VAL A 252 18.57 18.48 9.26
CA VAL A 252 18.25 18.21 7.85
C VAL A 252 17.45 19.38 7.28
N ALA A 253 16.46 19.90 8.01
CA ALA A 253 15.71 21.09 7.63
C ALA A 253 16.62 22.33 7.52
N ALA A 254 17.66 22.45 8.35
CA ALA A 254 18.66 23.50 8.27
C ALA A 254 19.58 23.30 7.06
N ALA A 255 20.00 22.07 6.77
CA ALA A 255 20.79 21.76 5.58
C ALA A 255 20.00 21.92 4.27
N ASP A 256 18.72 21.55 4.25
CA ASP A 256 17.81 21.73 3.11
C ASP A 256 17.55 23.20 2.79
N ARG A 257 17.73 24.11 3.76
CA ARG A 257 17.71 25.56 3.53
C ARG A 257 18.99 26.08 2.89
N LEU A 258 20.08 25.31 2.93
CA LEU A 258 21.33 25.67 2.28
C LEU A 258 21.30 25.26 0.81
N GLN A 259 22.08 25.95 -0.02
CA GLN A 259 22.24 25.56 -1.41
C GLN A 259 22.82 24.13 -1.48
N PRO A 260 22.25 23.24 -2.32
CA PRO A 260 22.79 21.91 -2.54
C PRO A 260 24.26 21.98 -2.98
N ILE A 261 25.09 21.11 -2.41
CA ILE A 261 26.49 20.97 -2.78
C ILE A 261 26.63 19.71 -3.63
N GLU A 262 27.07 19.86 -4.87
CA GLU A 262 27.52 18.72 -5.66
C GLU A 262 28.98 18.42 -5.28
N LEU A 263 29.20 17.28 -4.62
CA LEU A 263 30.52 16.83 -4.19
C LEU A 263 30.92 15.59 -4.99
N LYS A 264 32.01 15.68 -5.75
CA LYS A 264 32.54 14.55 -6.53
C LYS A 264 33.71 13.89 -5.81
N ILE A 265 33.62 12.60 -5.51
CA ILE A 265 34.74 11.82 -4.97
C ILE A 265 35.45 11.11 -6.13
N CYS A 266 36.76 11.33 -6.26
CA CYS A 266 37.62 10.81 -7.30
C CYS A 266 38.70 9.91 -6.69
N TRP A 267 38.61 8.61 -6.96
CA TRP A 267 39.64 7.64 -6.59
C TRP A 267 40.83 7.71 -7.55
N LYS A 268 42.00 8.05 -7.00
CA LYS A 268 43.28 8.10 -7.71
C LYS A 268 43.94 6.72 -7.75
N ARG A 269 43.42 5.82 -8.60
CA ARG A 269 43.93 4.45 -8.77
C ARG A 269 45.41 4.36 -9.18
N SER A 270 45.86 5.28 -10.04
CA SER A 270 47.23 5.26 -10.59
C SER A 270 48.26 6.02 -9.76
N SER A 271 47.95 6.37 -8.51
CA SER A 271 48.91 7.03 -7.63
C SER A 271 49.97 6.03 -7.19
N ALA A 272 51.25 6.33 -7.47
CA ALA A 272 52.35 5.55 -6.93
C ALA A 272 52.55 5.87 -5.45
N PHE A 273 52.50 4.86 -4.59
CA PHE A 273 52.79 4.96 -3.15
C PHE A 273 53.30 3.62 -2.61
N PRO A 274 54.04 3.59 -1.49
CA PRO A 274 54.41 2.34 -0.83
C PRO A 274 53.15 1.57 -0.41
N GLY A 275 52.85 0.43 -1.03
CA GLY A 275 51.58 -0.29 -0.88
C GLY A 275 50.73 -0.41 -2.16
N SER A 276 51.13 0.22 -3.28
CA SER A 276 50.29 0.25 -4.49
C SER A 276 50.25 -1.08 -5.25
N GLU A 277 51.30 -1.89 -5.14
CA GLU A 277 51.34 -3.24 -5.73
C GLU A 277 50.40 -4.17 -4.97
N GLU A 278 50.44 -4.12 -3.64
CA GLU A 278 49.57 -4.87 -2.73
C GLU A 278 48.10 -4.50 -2.92
N LEU A 279 47.79 -3.21 -3.08
CA LEU A 279 46.43 -2.78 -3.43
C LEU A 279 46.00 -3.34 -4.79
N SER A 280 46.90 -3.38 -5.79
CA SER A 280 46.57 -3.93 -7.11
C SER A 280 46.22 -5.41 -7.03
N GLU A 281 46.99 -6.20 -6.26
CA GLU A 281 46.67 -7.61 -6.00
C GLU A 281 45.32 -7.79 -5.29
N VAL A 282 44.99 -6.92 -4.33
CA VAL A 282 43.71 -6.96 -3.62
C VAL A 282 42.54 -6.70 -4.58
N LEU A 283 42.69 -5.77 -5.52
CA LEU A 283 41.67 -5.47 -6.53
C LEU A 283 41.49 -6.63 -7.51
N GLU A 284 42.57 -7.24 -7.99
CA GLU A 284 42.51 -8.43 -8.84
C GLU A 284 41.78 -9.58 -8.13
N LYS A 285 42.12 -9.86 -6.87
CA LYS A 285 41.44 -10.87 -6.04
C LYS A 285 39.95 -10.56 -5.82
N ALA A 286 39.58 -9.29 -5.70
CA ALA A 286 38.19 -8.87 -5.55
C ALA A 286 37.41 -9.10 -6.87
N GLU A 287 38.02 -8.78 -8.01
CA GLU A 287 37.45 -9.03 -9.35
C GLU A 287 37.27 -10.53 -9.62
N ASP A 288 38.27 -11.36 -9.28
CA ASP A 288 38.20 -12.83 -9.37
C ASP A 288 37.06 -13.42 -8.53
N LYS A 289 36.73 -12.78 -7.40
CA LYS A 289 35.61 -13.16 -6.52
C LYS A 289 34.26 -12.59 -6.97
N GLY A 290 34.22 -11.80 -8.05
CA GLY A 290 33.02 -11.14 -8.54
C GLY A 290 32.52 -10.00 -7.63
N ILE A 291 33.40 -9.43 -6.79
CA ILE A 291 33.06 -8.28 -5.94
C ILE A 291 33.04 -7.03 -6.83
N PHE A 292 31.96 -6.25 -6.74
CA PHE A 292 31.85 -5.01 -7.53
C PHE A 292 32.87 -3.97 -7.05
N ILE A 293 33.70 -3.50 -7.98
CA ILE A 293 34.70 -2.45 -7.74
C ILE A 293 34.18 -1.12 -8.32
N PRO A 294 33.83 -0.13 -7.48
CA PRO A 294 33.23 1.12 -7.95
C PRO A 294 34.16 1.91 -8.88
N SER A 295 33.56 2.65 -9.82
CA SER A 295 34.28 3.48 -10.79
C SER A 295 35.20 4.51 -10.13
N GLY A 296 36.21 4.98 -10.86
CA GLY A 296 37.20 5.94 -10.36
C GLY A 296 36.62 7.31 -9.93
N SER A 297 35.35 7.60 -10.21
CA SER A 297 34.67 8.74 -9.60
C SER A 297 33.20 8.45 -9.31
N VAL A 298 32.69 9.00 -8.21
CA VAL A 298 31.30 8.85 -7.75
C VAL A 298 30.80 10.21 -7.23
N ILE A 299 29.53 10.52 -7.50
CA ILE A 299 28.86 11.69 -6.91
C ILE A 299 28.41 11.34 -5.51
N PHE A 300 28.83 12.13 -4.53
CA PHE A 300 28.47 11.95 -3.13
C PHE A 300 27.00 12.27 -2.92
N GLN A 301 26.24 11.31 -2.39
CA GLN A 301 24.77 11.39 -2.31
C GLN A 301 24.28 12.14 -1.07
N ASN A 302 25.13 12.29 -0.06
CA ASN A 302 24.78 12.92 1.20
C ASN A 302 25.41 14.30 1.31
N ASP A 303 24.75 15.22 2.01
CA ASP A 303 25.35 16.52 2.26
C ASP A 303 26.53 16.38 3.25
N PRO A 304 27.77 16.74 2.86
CA PRO A 304 28.95 16.61 3.74
C PRO A 304 28.81 17.44 5.02
N ARG A 305 27.97 18.49 5.04
CA ARG A 305 27.71 19.34 6.21
C ARG A 305 26.97 18.60 7.32
N LEU A 306 26.32 17.48 7.03
CA LEU A 306 25.55 16.70 8.01
C LEU A 306 26.41 15.74 8.86
N PHE A 307 27.69 15.57 8.53
CA PHE A 307 28.60 14.71 9.26
C PHE A 307 29.20 15.46 10.47
N TYR A 308 29.15 14.85 11.66
CA TYR A 308 29.67 15.45 12.89
C TYR A 308 31.18 15.24 13.05
N SER A 309 31.70 14.15 12.49
CA SER A 309 33.10 13.78 12.58
C SER A 309 33.66 13.37 11.22
N ILE A 310 34.97 13.57 11.03
CA ILE A 310 35.69 13.02 9.87
C ILE A 310 35.56 11.50 9.79
N PHE A 311 35.47 10.80 10.93
CA PHE A 311 35.27 9.35 10.99
C PHE A 311 33.95 8.93 10.33
N SER A 312 32.85 9.60 10.67
CA SER A 312 31.54 9.33 10.06
C SER A 312 31.53 9.60 8.54
N PHE A 313 32.28 10.63 8.10
CA PHE A 313 32.46 10.93 6.69
C PHE A 313 33.33 9.87 5.99
N LYS A 314 34.46 9.46 6.58
CA LYS A 314 35.33 8.40 6.04
C LYS A 314 34.58 7.09 5.91
N ASP A 315 33.77 6.73 6.90
CA ASP A 315 32.95 5.52 6.88
C ASP A 315 31.95 5.55 5.73
N GLU A 316 31.38 6.71 5.45
CA GLU A 316 30.51 6.88 4.28
C GLU A 316 31.26 6.68 2.96
N VAL A 317 32.49 7.22 2.85
CA VAL A 317 33.36 6.97 1.69
C VAL A 317 33.69 5.49 1.56
N ARG A 318 34.04 4.81 2.66
CA ARG A 318 34.32 3.36 2.69
C ARG A 318 33.14 2.54 2.20
N ARG A 319 31.92 2.89 2.63
CA ARG A 319 30.67 2.26 2.19
C ARG A 319 30.45 2.46 0.69
N MET A 320 30.61 3.69 0.20
CA MET A 320 30.45 4.00 -1.23
C MET A 320 31.43 3.26 -2.13
N TYR A 321 32.65 3.01 -1.65
CA TYR A 321 33.70 2.31 -2.38
C TYR A 321 33.80 0.81 -2.06
N ASN A 322 32.87 0.28 -1.26
CA ASN A 322 32.85 -1.12 -0.82
C ASN A 322 34.19 -1.60 -0.20
N CYS A 323 34.85 -0.72 0.55
CA CYS A 323 36.21 -0.92 1.06
C CYS A 323 36.38 -2.21 1.88
N GLN A 324 35.41 -2.54 2.75
CA GLN A 324 35.47 -3.72 3.61
C GLN A 324 35.46 -5.03 2.82
N GLU A 325 34.57 -5.16 1.83
CA GLU A 325 34.48 -6.39 1.03
C GLU A 325 35.68 -6.55 0.10
N ILE A 326 36.19 -5.42 -0.42
CA ILE A 326 37.39 -5.41 -1.26
C ILE A 326 38.64 -5.72 -0.43
N GLY A 327 38.69 -5.31 0.85
CA GLY A 327 39.87 -5.46 1.70
C GLY A 327 40.84 -4.29 1.57
N MET A 328 40.30 -3.07 1.48
CA MET A 328 41.09 -1.83 1.38
C MET A 328 40.60 -0.77 2.36
N ASP A 329 41.43 0.23 2.67
CA ASP A 329 41.09 1.38 3.52
C ASP A 329 41.56 2.72 2.93
N VAL A 330 41.02 3.82 3.45
CA VAL A 330 41.35 5.20 3.06
C VAL A 330 42.74 5.57 3.59
N ARG A 331 43.71 5.62 2.68
CA ARG A 331 45.08 6.09 2.95
C ARG A 331 45.18 7.62 2.95
N ASN A 332 44.54 8.26 1.98
CA ASN A 332 44.61 9.70 1.78
C ASN A 332 43.26 10.26 1.33
N LEU A 333 42.90 11.43 1.85
CA LEU A 333 41.64 12.10 1.57
C LEU A 333 41.88 13.61 1.47
N ARG A 334 41.87 14.14 0.25
CA ARG A 334 42.12 15.57 -0.01
C ARG A 334 40.91 16.25 -0.62
N LEU A 335 40.41 17.29 0.03
CA LEU A 335 39.39 18.17 -0.51
C LEU A 335 40.05 19.20 -1.44
N SER A 336 39.42 19.45 -2.58
CA SER A 336 39.74 20.54 -3.50
C SER A 336 38.47 21.33 -3.82
N TYR A 337 38.55 22.65 -3.79
CA TYR A 337 37.43 23.55 -4.09
C TYR A 337 37.96 24.89 -4.64
N HIS A 338 37.09 25.73 -5.19
CA HIS A 338 37.44 27.06 -5.67
C HIS A 338 36.77 28.14 -4.84
N SER A 339 37.46 29.25 -4.61
CA SER A 339 36.84 30.49 -4.13
C SER A 339 36.29 31.27 -5.33
N LYS A 340 35.02 31.67 -5.29
CA LYS A 340 34.38 32.49 -6.33
C LYS A 340 34.96 33.90 -6.36
N SER A 341 35.28 34.47 -5.19
CA SER A 341 35.80 35.82 -5.09
C SER A 341 37.22 35.96 -5.61
N THR A 342 38.12 34.99 -5.33
CA THR A 342 39.51 35.05 -5.77
C THR A 342 39.78 34.27 -7.05
N GLY A 343 38.92 33.29 -7.39
CA GLY A 343 39.15 32.32 -8.46
C GLY A 343 40.24 31.29 -8.13
N GLU A 344 40.80 31.32 -6.92
CA GLU A 344 41.89 30.43 -6.53
C GLU A 344 41.38 29.04 -6.17
N LYS A 345 42.14 28.03 -6.58
CA LYS A 345 41.94 26.65 -6.18
C LYS A 345 42.56 26.43 -4.80
N MET A 346 41.73 26.00 -3.86
CA MET A 346 42.12 25.65 -2.51
C MET A 346 42.18 24.13 -2.35
N GLU A 347 43.10 23.65 -1.50
CA GLU A 347 43.20 22.24 -1.13
C GLU A 347 43.32 22.09 0.39
N ALA A 348 42.67 21.08 0.94
CA ALA A 348 42.75 20.72 2.35
C ALA A 348 42.99 19.20 2.49
N ASN A 349 43.83 18.79 3.43
CA ASN A 349 44.07 17.39 3.75
C ASN A 349 43.14 16.97 4.89
N MET A 350 42.03 16.32 4.56
CA MET A 350 40.96 16.00 5.51
C MET A 350 41.38 15.02 6.60
N LEU A 351 42.50 14.31 6.44
CA LEU A 351 43.03 13.38 7.45
C LEU A 351 43.97 14.06 8.46
N ILE A 352 44.54 15.22 8.11
CA ILE A 352 45.48 15.97 8.95
C ILE A 352 44.79 17.20 9.55
N ASP A 353 44.02 17.91 8.72
CA ASP A 353 43.37 19.15 9.09
C ASP A 353 42.14 18.88 9.99
N PRO A 354 41.87 19.74 10.98
CA PRO A 354 40.68 19.60 11.82
C PRO A 354 39.39 19.57 11.00
N TRP A 355 38.50 18.61 11.30
CA TRP A 355 37.25 18.42 10.55
C TRP A 355 36.41 19.71 10.44
N ASN A 356 36.37 20.51 11.51
CA ASN A 356 35.62 21.76 11.52
C ASN A 356 36.11 22.75 10.44
N GLN A 357 37.41 22.81 10.15
CA GLN A 357 37.93 23.69 9.08
C GLN A 357 37.52 23.20 7.69
N THR A 358 37.51 21.88 7.48
CA THR A 358 37.00 21.28 6.24
C THR A 358 35.49 21.53 6.10
N LYS A 359 34.75 21.45 7.21
CA LYS A 359 33.32 21.73 7.26
C LYS A 359 33.00 23.19 6.97
N ASP A 360 33.80 24.12 7.48
CA ASP A 360 33.70 25.55 7.18
C ASP A 360 33.88 25.82 5.68
N ALA A 361 34.73 25.05 4.99
CA ALA A 361 34.87 25.15 3.55
C ALA A 361 33.57 24.79 2.80
N PHE A 362 32.80 23.79 3.27
CA PHE A 362 31.49 23.44 2.71
C PHE A 362 30.38 24.44 3.07
N ILE A 363 30.49 25.10 4.24
CA ILE A 363 29.48 26.07 4.70
C ILE A 363 29.64 27.41 3.98
N ASN A 364 30.86 27.81 3.63
CA ASN A 364 31.13 29.10 3.02
C ASN A 364 30.48 29.22 1.61
N PRO A 365 29.53 30.15 1.40
CA PRO A 365 28.85 30.31 0.11
C PRO A 365 29.77 30.83 -1.01
N ASP A 366 30.93 31.40 -0.67
CA ASP A 366 31.96 31.81 -1.64
C ASP A 366 32.68 30.60 -2.26
N HIS A 367 32.57 29.41 -1.69
CA HIS A 367 33.25 28.22 -2.20
C HIS A 367 32.35 27.42 -3.18
N CYS A 368 32.94 26.82 -4.21
CA CYS A 368 32.27 25.92 -5.17
C CYS A 368 33.21 24.85 -5.75
N ASP A 369 32.67 24.04 -6.66
CA ASP A 369 33.39 23.01 -7.41
C ASP A 369 34.13 22.01 -6.51
N PHE A 370 33.41 21.51 -5.51
CA PHE A 370 33.96 20.62 -4.51
C PHE A 370 34.28 19.24 -5.12
N SER A 371 35.52 18.80 -4.92
CA SER A 371 35.95 17.45 -5.26
C SER A 371 36.86 16.89 -4.18
N ILE A 372 36.77 15.58 -3.94
CA ILE A 372 37.65 14.87 -3.01
C ILE A 372 38.48 13.89 -3.79
N ASN A 373 39.79 13.97 -3.65
CA ASN A 373 40.71 12.97 -4.17
C ASN A 373 40.99 11.94 -3.07
N VAL A 374 40.58 10.70 -3.30
CA VAL A 374 40.81 9.58 -2.38
C VAL A 374 41.88 8.64 -2.93
N VAL A 375 42.79 8.21 -2.06
CA VAL A 375 43.74 7.13 -2.31
C VAL A 375 43.44 6.05 -1.28
N PHE A 376 43.28 4.82 -1.73
CA PHE A 376 43.11 3.66 -0.85
C PHE A 376 44.44 2.91 -0.69
N GLU A 377 44.52 2.06 0.32
CA GLU A 377 45.60 1.08 0.52
C GLU A 377 45.03 -0.28 0.89
N SER A 378 45.80 -1.35 0.68
CA SER A 378 45.40 -2.70 1.08
C SER A 378 45.37 -2.84 2.61
N LEU A 379 44.41 -3.61 3.12
CA LEU A 379 44.41 -4.04 4.51
C LEU A 379 45.33 -5.25 4.71
N ASP A 380 46.09 -5.26 5.80
CA ASP A 380 46.86 -6.44 6.22
C ASP A 380 45.93 -7.60 6.61
N ASP A 381 44.79 -7.28 7.21
CA ASP A 381 43.76 -8.23 7.64
C ASP A 381 42.39 -7.83 7.07
N PRO A 382 41.85 -8.55 6.06
CA PRO A 382 40.57 -8.23 5.45
C PRO A 382 39.38 -8.43 6.39
N ASP A 383 39.54 -9.18 7.49
CA ASP A 383 38.52 -9.37 8.51
C ASP A 383 38.54 -8.26 9.58
N SER A 384 39.45 -7.29 9.48
CA SER A 384 39.47 -6.12 10.37
C SER A 384 38.33 -5.17 10.03
N THR A 385 37.60 -4.71 11.07
CA THR A 385 36.59 -3.66 10.91
C THR A 385 37.29 -2.35 10.59
N ILE A 386 36.98 -1.79 9.42
CA ILE A 386 37.52 -0.49 8.98
C ILE A 386 36.67 0.70 9.40
N TYR A 387 35.47 0.47 9.93
CA TYR A 387 34.57 1.54 10.36
C TYR A 387 35.02 2.11 11.71
N GLU A 388 35.14 3.44 11.75
CA GLU A 388 35.68 4.18 12.91
C GLU A 388 34.59 4.89 13.72
N SER A 389 33.45 5.20 13.10
CA SER A 389 32.35 5.92 13.71
C SER A 389 31.24 4.99 14.16
N SER A 390 30.77 5.22 15.39
CA SER A 390 29.50 4.68 15.89
C SER A 390 28.30 5.51 15.45
N ASP A 391 28.52 6.64 14.75
CA ASP A 391 27.44 7.52 14.34
C ASP A 391 26.63 6.88 13.22
N PRO A 392 25.30 6.82 13.35
CA PRO A 392 24.47 6.38 12.25
C PRO A 392 24.54 7.38 11.08
N PRO A 393 24.36 6.90 9.83
CA PRO A 393 24.28 7.77 8.67
C PRO A 393 23.24 8.88 8.87
N PRO A 394 23.48 10.10 8.33
CA PRO A 394 22.61 11.26 8.57
C PRO A 394 21.12 10.99 8.32
N ALA A 395 20.79 10.22 7.28
CA ALA A 395 19.42 9.89 6.89
C ALA A 395 18.63 9.14 7.98
N VAL A 396 19.29 8.29 8.77
CA VAL A 396 18.64 7.46 9.80
C VAL A 396 18.92 7.93 11.23
N ARG A 397 19.82 8.91 11.39
CA ARG A 397 20.22 9.45 12.70
C ARG A 397 19.04 9.91 13.55
N SER A 398 18.03 10.53 12.94
CA SER A 398 16.86 11.03 13.69
C SER A 398 16.00 9.95 14.35
N PHE A 399 16.16 8.70 13.92
CA PHE A 399 15.48 7.55 14.52
C PHE A 399 16.26 6.96 15.70
N LEU A 400 17.49 7.42 15.93
CA LEU A 400 18.42 6.85 16.90
C LEU A 400 18.87 7.92 17.90
N ASN A 401 19.03 7.52 19.17
CA ASN A 401 19.63 8.32 20.22
C ASN A 401 21.00 7.73 20.54
N THR A 402 22.04 8.56 20.44
CA THR A 402 23.45 8.17 20.58
C THR A 402 24.16 8.82 21.78
N LYS A 403 23.42 9.47 22.70
CA LYS A 403 24.00 10.30 23.77
C LYS A 403 24.91 9.55 24.76
N ASN A 404 24.82 8.21 24.86
CA ASN A 404 25.50 7.42 25.90
C ASN A 404 26.29 6.22 25.35
N THR A 405 26.90 6.30 24.16
CA THR A 405 27.58 5.18 23.45
C THR A 405 26.69 4.00 23.05
N ASP A 406 25.55 3.82 23.69
CA ASP A 406 24.49 2.91 23.27
C ASP A 406 23.62 3.57 22.20
N VAL A 407 23.45 2.85 21.08
CA VAL A 407 22.51 3.21 20.02
C VAL A 407 21.13 2.70 20.42
N THR A 408 20.27 3.59 20.91
CA THR A 408 18.87 3.27 21.23
C THR A 408 17.94 3.91 20.20
N LEU A 409 16.74 3.35 20.01
CA LEU A 409 15.72 4.04 19.22
C LEU A 409 15.33 5.34 19.92
N ASN A 410 15.21 6.42 19.16
CA ASN A 410 14.69 7.68 19.68
C ASN A 410 13.16 7.57 19.82
N ILE A 411 12.71 6.85 20.86
CA ILE A 411 11.30 6.54 21.11
C ILE A 411 10.49 7.83 21.23
N GLU A 412 11.05 8.91 21.77
CA GLU A 412 10.37 10.21 21.85
C GLU A 412 10.15 10.81 20.46
N ALA A 413 11.18 10.86 19.60
CA ALA A 413 11.01 11.35 18.23
C ALA A 413 10.06 10.46 17.42
N ILE A 414 10.14 9.14 17.59
CA ILE A 414 9.25 8.19 16.91
C ILE A 414 7.82 8.30 17.45
N SER A 415 7.64 8.47 18.75
CA SER A 415 6.32 8.62 19.39
C SER A 415 5.69 9.97 19.12
N ALA A 416 6.49 11.04 19.01
CA ALA A 416 6.03 12.35 18.57
C ALA A 416 5.58 12.29 17.09
N ARG A 417 6.30 11.55 16.25
CA ARG A 417 5.89 11.27 14.87
C ARG A 417 4.62 10.40 14.81
N ALA A 418 4.49 9.41 15.69
CA ALA A 418 3.33 8.52 15.75
C ALA A 418 2.10 9.20 16.36
N SER A 419 2.26 10.11 17.33
CA SER A 419 1.14 10.84 17.94
C SER A 419 0.54 11.90 17.01
N HIS A 420 1.29 12.30 15.98
CA HIS A 420 0.81 13.17 14.90
C HIS A 420 0.21 12.37 13.74
N ALA A 421 0.34 11.04 13.74
CA ALA A 421 -0.41 10.15 12.86
C ALA A 421 -1.78 9.87 13.50
N ILE A 422 -2.84 10.41 12.90
CA ILE A 422 -4.22 10.15 13.35
C ILE A 422 -4.55 8.68 13.05
N PRO A 423 -5.23 7.94 13.98
CA PRO A 423 -5.58 6.54 13.76
C PRO A 423 -6.43 6.37 12.49
N THR A 424 -5.88 5.69 11.49
CA THR A 424 -6.61 5.32 10.28
C THR A 424 -7.51 4.12 10.58
N SER A 425 -8.82 4.38 10.74
CA SER A 425 -9.92 3.39 10.72
C SER A 425 -9.93 2.29 11.81
N PRO A 426 -11.09 2.00 12.43
CA PRO A 426 -11.22 0.92 13.42
C PRO A 426 -11.15 -0.52 12.85
N GLU A 427 -10.91 -0.74 11.55
CA GLU A 427 -10.89 -2.10 10.96
C GLU A 427 -9.51 -2.62 10.49
N GLN A 428 -8.42 -1.86 10.62
CA GLN A 428 -7.06 -2.39 10.43
C GLN A 428 -6.39 -2.72 11.77
N THR A 429 -6.77 -3.86 12.35
CA THR A 429 -6.18 -4.46 13.55
C THR A 429 -4.80 -5.07 13.31
N GLY A 430 -3.91 -4.36 12.60
CA GLY A 430 -2.57 -4.86 12.25
C GLY A 430 -1.43 -3.83 12.34
N ALA A 431 -1.71 -2.54 12.44
CA ALA A 431 -0.69 -1.53 12.68
C ALA A 431 -0.57 -1.25 14.18
N ALA A 432 0.01 -2.20 14.92
CA ALA A 432 0.52 -1.89 16.24
C ALA A 432 1.47 -0.70 16.08
N SER A 433 1.25 0.37 16.84
CA SER A 433 2.22 1.47 16.85
C SER A 433 3.59 0.88 17.21
N LEU A 434 4.68 1.37 16.59
CA LEU A 434 6.04 0.88 16.88
C LEU A 434 6.32 0.86 18.40
N LYS A 435 5.62 1.71 19.16
CA LYS A 435 5.60 1.76 20.62
C LYS A 435 4.90 0.57 21.29
N GLU A 436 3.65 0.25 20.93
CA GLU A 436 2.93 -0.94 21.46
C GLU A 436 3.64 -2.26 21.10
N TYR A 437 4.35 -2.25 19.97
CA TYR A 437 5.18 -3.35 19.53
C TYR A 437 6.42 -3.56 20.43
N LEU A 438 7.09 -2.48 20.83
CA LEU A 438 8.29 -2.53 21.68
C LEU A 438 7.97 -2.81 23.16
N ASP A 439 6.78 -2.43 23.62
CA ASP A 439 6.33 -2.62 25.01
C ASP A 439 5.66 -4.00 25.26
N GLY A 440 5.50 -4.83 24.21
CA GLY A 440 4.80 -6.11 24.26
C GLY A 440 5.61 -7.28 24.85
N ASN A 441 5.35 -7.62 26.11
CA ASN A 441 5.81 -8.86 26.76
C ASN A 441 5.27 -10.12 26.04
N GLY A 442 6.07 -10.72 25.15
CA GLY A 442 6.08 -12.16 24.86
C GLY A 442 4.80 -12.81 24.31
N ALA A 443 3.81 -12.05 23.84
CA ALA A 443 2.64 -12.62 23.17
C ALA A 443 2.91 -12.70 21.66
N LYS A 444 2.96 -13.92 21.13
CA LYS A 444 3.07 -14.23 19.70
C LYS A 444 1.92 -13.58 18.92
N LEU A 445 2.16 -12.42 18.33
CA LEU A 445 1.31 -11.84 17.29
C LEU A 445 1.67 -12.51 15.95
N PRO A 446 0.70 -12.75 15.04
CA PRO A 446 0.93 -13.41 13.76
C PRO A 446 1.83 -12.62 12.78
N ASN A 447 2.25 -11.40 13.17
CA ASN A 447 3.18 -10.54 12.44
C ASN A 447 4.30 -10.07 13.40
N GLU A 448 5.17 -10.98 13.83
CA GLU A 448 6.42 -10.64 14.54
C GLU A 448 7.36 -9.83 13.62
N ILE A 449 8.07 -8.81 14.15
CA ILE A 449 9.19 -8.23 13.40
C ILE A 449 10.21 -9.33 13.16
N GLY A 450 10.54 -9.51 11.88
CA GLY A 450 11.34 -10.63 11.38
C GLY A 450 10.60 -11.39 10.29
N ALA A 451 9.27 -11.37 10.28
CA ALA A 451 8.48 -11.87 9.15
C ALA A 451 8.58 -10.85 7.99
N PRO A 452 9.25 -11.18 6.87
CA PRO A 452 9.25 -10.33 5.69
C PRO A 452 7.80 -10.01 5.28
N PRO A 453 7.52 -8.80 4.76
CA PRO A 453 6.27 -8.58 4.04
C PRO A 453 6.12 -9.67 2.99
N GLU A 454 4.89 -10.18 2.83
CA GLU A 454 4.65 -11.25 1.86
C GLU A 454 5.16 -10.81 0.48
N PRO A 455 6.00 -11.65 -0.18
CA PRO A 455 6.55 -11.27 -1.45
C PRO A 455 5.43 -11.00 -2.46
N LYS A 456 5.64 -10.01 -3.33
CA LYS A 456 4.73 -9.68 -4.41
C LYS A 456 4.45 -10.94 -5.23
N ALA A 457 3.17 -11.25 -5.41
CA ALA A 457 2.76 -12.38 -6.25
C ALA A 457 2.99 -12.07 -7.73
N PHE A 458 3.55 -13.03 -8.46
CA PHE A 458 3.75 -12.99 -9.90
C PHE A 458 3.11 -14.23 -10.52
N ASP A 459 2.53 -14.10 -11.71
CA ASP A 459 1.92 -15.22 -12.42
C ASP A 459 2.97 -16.26 -12.89
N LYS A 460 4.22 -15.83 -13.07
CA LYS A 460 5.34 -16.66 -13.53
C LYS A 460 6.53 -16.57 -12.57
N ARG A 461 7.13 -17.72 -12.27
CA ARG A 461 8.32 -17.84 -11.41
C ARG A 461 9.52 -17.03 -11.93
N GLU A 462 9.71 -17.01 -13.25
CA GLU A 462 10.81 -16.28 -13.91
C GLU A 462 10.71 -14.76 -13.68
N GLU A 463 9.49 -14.22 -13.65
CA GLU A 463 9.27 -12.80 -13.37
C GLU A 463 9.55 -12.47 -11.91
N SER A 464 9.17 -13.37 -10.99
CA SER A 464 9.51 -13.26 -9.57
C SER A 464 11.02 -13.29 -9.35
N LEU A 465 11.73 -14.28 -9.91
CA LEU A 465 13.19 -14.36 -9.81
C LEU A 465 13.86 -13.12 -10.40
N ARG A 466 13.39 -12.62 -11.55
CA ARG A 466 13.94 -11.39 -12.16
C ARG A 466 13.71 -10.16 -11.29
N TYR A 467 12.54 -10.04 -10.66
CA TYR A 467 12.22 -8.92 -9.78
C TYR A 467 13.04 -8.95 -8.49
N TYR A 468 13.25 -10.14 -7.93
CA TYR A 468 13.99 -10.36 -6.69
C TYR A 468 15.48 -10.71 -6.93
N SER A 469 16.10 -10.18 -7.98
CA SER A 469 17.54 -10.32 -8.25
C SER A 469 18.07 -11.77 -8.23
N GLY A 470 17.25 -12.72 -8.67
CA GLY A 470 17.57 -14.15 -8.71
C GLY A 470 17.22 -14.94 -7.44
N TYR A 471 16.73 -14.28 -6.39
CA TYR A 471 16.34 -14.93 -5.15
C TYR A 471 14.92 -15.52 -5.24
N ASP A 472 14.76 -16.81 -4.92
CA ASP A 472 13.45 -17.46 -4.86
C ASP A 472 12.72 -17.13 -3.55
N VAL A 473 12.08 -15.97 -3.52
CA VAL A 473 11.34 -15.48 -2.34
C VAL A 473 10.07 -16.28 -2.00
N GLN A 474 9.74 -17.33 -2.77
CA GLN A 474 8.72 -18.30 -2.35
C GLN A 474 9.30 -19.32 -1.35
N SER A 475 10.63 -19.49 -1.35
CA SER A 475 11.36 -20.25 -0.33
C SER A 475 11.81 -19.34 0.81
N GLU A 476 11.81 -19.85 2.05
CA GLU A 476 12.31 -19.10 3.21
C GLU A 476 13.78 -18.71 3.07
N GLU A 477 14.60 -19.58 2.47
CA GLU A 477 16.02 -19.31 2.20
C GLU A 477 16.20 -18.17 1.20
N GLY A 478 15.43 -18.15 0.11
CA GLY A 478 15.46 -17.07 -0.86
C GLY A 478 14.92 -15.75 -0.30
N LYS A 479 13.89 -15.78 0.56
CA LYS A 479 13.43 -14.58 1.30
C LYS A 479 14.54 -14.01 2.17
N ARG A 480 15.20 -14.85 2.99
CA ARG A 480 16.32 -14.43 3.84
C ARG A 480 17.52 -13.93 3.02
N GLY A 481 17.82 -14.57 1.90
CA GLY A 481 18.85 -14.13 0.96
C GLY A 481 18.57 -12.73 0.41
N PHE A 482 17.35 -12.51 -0.09
CA PHE A 482 16.90 -11.21 -0.59
C PHE A 482 16.90 -10.14 0.52
N GLN A 483 16.39 -10.46 1.71
CA GLN A 483 16.41 -9.54 2.86
C GLN A 483 17.84 -9.16 3.27
N ARG A 484 18.77 -10.12 3.33
CA ARG A 484 20.17 -9.83 3.63
C ARG A 484 20.80 -8.93 2.58
N MET A 485 20.52 -9.17 1.31
CA MET A 485 20.97 -8.30 0.22
C MET A 485 20.38 -6.88 0.37
N ILE A 486 19.07 -6.73 0.60
CA ILE A 486 18.45 -5.41 0.81
C ILE A 486 18.98 -4.73 2.06
N LEU A 487 19.17 -5.46 3.16
CA LEU A 487 19.75 -4.90 4.39
C LEU A 487 21.21 -4.51 4.17
N ALA A 488 21.98 -5.29 3.44
CA ALA A 488 23.33 -4.94 3.03
C ALA A 488 23.31 -3.66 2.17
N GLU A 489 22.44 -3.57 1.17
CA GLU A 489 22.30 -2.40 0.31
C GLU A 489 21.82 -1.15 1.08
N CYS A 490 20.80 -1.27 1.93
CA CYS A 490 20.26 -0.21 2.77
C CYS A 490 21.24 0.23 3.87
N SER A 491 21.99 -0.70 4.44
CA SER A 491 23.05 -0.40 5.41
C SER A 491 24.37 0.00 4.73
N ARG A 492 24.42 -0.07 3.40
CA ARG A 492 25.63 0.07 2.57
C ARG A 492 26.79 -0.78 3.09
N ASN A 493 26.53 -2.07 3.26
CA ASN A 493 27.44 -3.11 3.72
C ASN A 493 27.96 -2.92 5.15
N ALA A 494 27.12 -2.39 6.06
CA ALA A 494 27.45 -2.37 7.48
C ALA A 494 27.50 -3.82 8.02
N GLN A 495 28.69 -4.40 8.17
CA GLN A 495 28.82 -5.60 8.99
C GLN A 495 28.72 -5.20 10.46
N ALA A 496 27.97 -5.95 11.27
CA ALA A 496 27.99 -5.78 12.71
C ALA A 496 29.45 -5.94 13.19
N ALA A 497 29.98 -4.91 13.87
CA ALA A 497 31.37 -4.89 14.29
C ALA A 497 31.68 -6.15 15.11
N ARG A 498 32.58 -6.99 14.60
CA ARG A 498 33.16 -8.08 15.39
C ARG A 498 34.14 -7.44 16.37
N LEU A 499 33.80 -7.42 17.65
CA LEU A 499 34.75 -7.04 18.71
C LEU A 499 35.88 -8.07 18.71
N LYS A 500 37.03 -7.71 18.13
CA LYS A 500 38.24 -8.51 18.25
C LYS A 500 38.83 -8.32 19.65
N LEU A 501 39.37 -9.39 20.22
CA LEU A 501 39.86 -9.47 21.61
C LEU A 501 40.95 -8.43 21.93
N ASP A 502 41.74 -8.05 20.93
CA ASP A 502 42.79 -7.03 20.97
C ASP A 502 42.26 -5.59 21.03
N LYS A 503 40.97 -5.37 20.78
CA LYS A 503 40.28 -4.07 20.87
C LYS A 503 39.44 -3.92 22.14
N LEU A 504 39.49 -4.88 23.07
CA LEU A 504 38.86 -4.74 24.38
C LEU A 504 39.59 -3.66 25.22
N PRO A 505 38.89 -2.87 26.05
CA PRO A 505 39.50 -1.91 26.95
C PRO A 505 40.67 -2.52 27.76
N LYS A 506 41.82 -1.83 27.78
CA LYS A 506 43.06 -2.34 28.41
C LYS A 506 42.95 -2.51 29.93
N ASP A 507 41.96 -1.89 30.53
CA ASP A 507 41.60 -1.93 31.94
C ASP A 507 40.75 -3.14 32.31
N LEU A 508 40.26 -3.92 31.34
CA LEU A 508 39.59 -5.18 31.63
C LEU A 508 40.59 -6.21 32.13
N ASP A 509 40.29 -6.80 33.29
CA ASP A 509 41.08 -7.89 33.81
C ASP A 509 40.95 -9.17 32.94
N GLN A 510 41.87 -10.10 33.16
CA GLN A 510 41.93 -11.33 32.36
C GLN A 510 40.65 -12.17 32.50
N GLU A 511 39.97 -12.14 33.65
CA GLU A 511 38.73 -12.87 33.87
C GLU A 511 37.57 -12.26 33.07
N GLN A 512 37.47 -10.93 33.01
CA GLN A 512 36.48 -10.21 32.23
C GLN A 512 36.67 -10.44 30.72
N GLN A 513 37.91 -10.43 30.24
CA GLN A 513 38.20 -10.74 28.84
C GLN A 513 37.81 -12.19 28.49
N ILE A 514 38.10 -13.15 29.36
CA ILE A 514 37.70 -14.55 29.19
C ILE A 514 36.16 -14.69 29.22
N ALA A 515 35.48 -14.00 30.13
CA ALA A 515 34.02 -14.04 30.24
C ALA A 515 33.32 -13.46 29.00
N ILE A 516 33.80 -12.33 28.48
CA ILE A 516 33.28 -11.72 27.24
C ILE A 516 33.50 -12.67 26.06
N THR A 517 34.67 -13.29 25.95
CA THR A 517 34.98 -14.27 24.90
C THR A 517 34.06 -15.49 24.98
N ALA A 518 33.87 -16.02 26.18
CA ALA A 518 33.01 -17.18 26.40
C ALA A 518 31.53 -16.86 26.10
N ALA A 519 31.06 -15.66 26.46
CA ALA A 519 29.71 -15.20 26.13
C ALA A 519 29.52 -15.06 24.61
N GLN A 520 30.48 -14.46 23.90
CA GLN A 520 30.44 -14.35 22.44
C GLN A 520 30.47 -15.71 21.75
N ALA A 521 31.29 -16.64 22.23
CA ALA A 521 31.34 -18.01 21.71
C ALA A 521 30.02 -18.77 21.96
N THR A 522 29.41 -18.58 23.13
CA THR A 522 28.13 -19.19 23.49
C THR A 522 26.99 -18.64 22.63
N MET A 523 26.87 -17.32 22.50
CA MET A 523 25.88 -16.68 21.62
C MET A 523 26.05 -17.13 20.17
N ARG A 524 27.29 -17.29 19.69
CA ARG A 524 27.55 -17.80 18.34
C ARG A 524 27.13 -19.25 18.19
N LYS A 525 27.43 -20.09 19.18
CA LYS A 525 27.03 -21.50 19.18
C LYS A 525 25.51 -21.64 19.22
N GLU A 526 24.82 -20.86 20.06
CA GLU A 526 23.36 -20.85 20.14
C GLU A 526 22.71 -20.33 18.85
N ALA A 527 23.31 -19.35 18.17
CA ALA A 527 22.85 -18.89 16.87
C ALA A 527 22.97 -19.99 15.80
N ILE A 528 24.08 -20.74 15.80
CA ILE A 528 24.31 -21.85 14.86
C ILE A 528 23.41 -23.06 15.19
N ASP A 529 23.28 -23.41 16.46
CA ASP A 529 22.46 -24.55 16.92
C ASP A 529 20.95 -24.24 16.75
N GLY A 530 20.56 -22.97 16.88
CA GLY A 530 19.22 -22.48 16.56
C GLY A 530 18.88 -22.55 15.06
N GLU A 531 19.89 -22.45 14.18
CA GLU A 531 19.74 -22.66 12.73
C GLU A 531 19.59 -24.15 12.36
N GLY A 532 20.19 -25.07 13.12
CA GLY A 532 20.13 -26.52 12.84
C GLY A 532 18.92 -27.28 13.42
N CYS A 533 18.23 -26.71 14.42
CA CYS A 533 17.15 -27.43 15.13
C CYS A 533 15.79 -27.43 14.40
N LEU A 534 15.66 -26.71 13.27
CA LEU A 534 14.42 -26.68 12.47
C LEU A 534 14.35 -27.78 11.40
N ASP A 535 15.42 -28.56 11.19
CA ASP A 535 15.47 -29.61 10.16
C ASP A 535 14.95 -30.99 10.61
N ASN A 536 14.60 -31.18 11.89
CA ASN A 536 14.16 -32.48 12.43
C ASN A 536 12.71 -32.53 12.93
N VAL A 537 11.85 -31.60 12.49
CA VAL A 537 10.39 -31.75 12.64
C VAL A 537 9.77 -31.91 11.27
N ARG A 538 9.84 -33.13 10.74
CA ARG A 538 8.99 -33.65 9.65
C ARG A 538 8.25 -34.90 10.12
#